data_AF-A0A1F3UEB8-F1
#
_entry.id   AF-A0A1F3UEB8-F1
#
_cell.length_a   1.000
_cell.length_b   1.000
_cell.length_c   1.000
_cell.angle_alpha   90.00
_cell.angle_beta   90.00
_cell.angle_gamma   90.00
#
_symmetry.space_group_name_H-M   'P 1'
#
loop_
_entity.id
_entity.type
_entity.pdbx_description
1 polymer ?
#
loop_
_entity_poly.entity_id
_entity_poly.type
_entity_poly.pdbx_seq_one_letter_code
_entity_poly.pdbx_strand_id
1 'polypeptide(L)' 'MYANNKASWWFYFVGLVIVLGTHLYMLVSGLTINQMTGHALLNLLAGILLATGWLIRKT' A
#
# COMPACT_ATOMS: atom_id res chain seq x y z
N MET A 1 0.64 -15.77 -20.08
CA MET A 1 -0.63 -15.06 -20.24
C MET A 1 -1.01 -14.45 -18.89
N TYR A 2 -0.54 -13.24 -18.60
CA TYR A 2 -1.06 -12.49 -17.46
C TYR A 2 -2.25 -11.71 -18.00
N ALA A 3 -3.46 -12.13 -17.65
CA ALA A 3 -4.64 -11.34 -17.97
C ALA A 3 -4.36 -9.90 -17.52
N ASN A 4 -4.66 -8.96 -18.40
CA ASN A 4 -4.55 -7.53 -18.17
C ASN A 4 -5.60 -7.14 -17.12
N ASN A 5 -5.44 -7.63 -15.90
CA ASN A 5 -6.42 -7.51 -14.84
C ASN A 5 -6.21 -6.13 -14.21
N LYS A 6 -6.85 -5.15 -14.86
CA LYS A 6 -6.81 -3.74 -14.49
C LYS A 6 -7.01 -3.55 -12.99
N ALA A 7 -7.89 -4.35 -12.38
CA ALA A 7 -8.15 -4.33 -10.94
C ALA A 7 -6.93 -4.76 -10.10
N SER A 8 -6.25 -5.86 -10.46
CA SER A 8 -5.02 -6.29 -9.78
C SER A 8 -3.94 -5.20 -9.81
N TRP A 9 -3.75 -4.57 -10.97
CA TRP A 9 -2.80 -3.48 -11.14
C TRP A 9 -3.18 -2.24 -10.31
N TRP A 10 -4.48 -1.89 -10.28
CA TRP A 10 -4.98 -0.80 -9.44
C TRP A 10 -4.73 -1.05 -7.95
N PHE A 11 -5.08 -2.24 -7.44
CA PHE A 11 -4.85 -2.59 -6.03
C PHE A 11 -3.36 -2.56 -5.68
N TYR A 12 -2.51 -3.07 -6.57
CA TYR A 12 -1.07 -3.04 -6.38
C TYR A 12 -0.52 -1.61 -6.36
N PHE A 13 -0.94 -0.77 -7.30
CA PHE A 13 -0.50 0.61 -7.40
C PHE A 13 -0.93 1.46 -6.21
N VAL A 14 -2.20 1.35 -5.79
CA VAL A 14 -2.71 2.09 -4.62
C VAL A 14 -1.98 1.68 -3.35
N GLY A 15 -1.79 0.38 -3.12
CA GLY A 15 -1.03 -0.11 -1.96
C GLY A 15 0.41 0.41 -1.97
N LEU A 16 1.08 0.38 -3.12
CA LEU A 16 2.46 0.86 -3.26
C LEU A 16 2.58 2.36 -2.99
N VAL A 17 1.63 3.18 -3.48
CA VAL A 17 1.60 4.63 -3.21
C VAL A 17 1.42 4.92 -1.72
N ILE A 18 0.58 4.17 -1.01
CA ILE A 18 0.39 4.36 0.44
C ILE A 18 1.68 4.02 1.20
N VAL A 19 2.32 2.89 0.91
CA VAL A 19 3.58 2.51 1.57
C VAL A 19 4.64 3.58 1.31
N LEU A 20 4.92 3.89 0.04
CA LEU A 20 5.97 4.85 -0.31
C LEU A 20 5.65 6.26 0.19
N GLY A 21 4.41 6.72 0.05
CA GLY A 21 4.00 8.05 0.49
C GLY A 21 4.13 8.22 2.01
N THR A 22 3.71 7.23 2.79
CA THR A 22 3.84 7.29 4.25
C THR A 22 5.30 7.20 4.73
N HIS A 23 6.17 6.49 4.02
CA HIS A 23 7.61 6.44 4.31
C HIS A 23 8.32 7.73 3.91
N LEU A 24 8.00 8.31 2.74
CA LEU A 24 8.53 9.60 2.33
C LEU A 24 8.12 10.70 3.33
N TYR A 25 6.87 10.69 3.78
CA TYR A 25 6.42 11.62 4.82
C TYR A 25 7.25 11.48 6.12
N MET A 26 7.51 10.25 6.56
CA MET A 26 8.36 9.98 7.73
C MET A 26 9.79 10.48 7.54
N LEU A 27 10.36 10.31 6.35
CA LEU A 27 11.73 10.74 6.03
C LEU A 27 11.86 12.27 5.98
N VAL A 28 10.86 12.96 5.42
CA VAL A 28 10.91 14.42 5.21
C VAL A 28 10.50 15.19 6.47
N SER A 29 9.46 14.72 7.16
CA SER A 29 8.77 15.48 8.20
C SER A 29 8.99 14.91 9.61
N GLY A 30 9.55 13.70 9.70
CA GLY A 30 9.52 12.90 10.92
C GLY A 30 8.12 12.37 11.23
N LEU A 31 8.04 11.39 12.13
CA LEU A 31 6.76 10.84 12.60
C LEU A 31 6.65 11.02 14.11
N THR A 32 5.66 11.79 14.56
CA THR A 32 5.39 11.95 15.99
C THR A 32 4.73 10.68 16.57
N ILE A 33 4.84 10.46 17.88
CA ILE A 33 4.22 9.31 18.57
C ILE A 33 2.71 9.23 18.28
N ASN A 34 2.01 10.36 18.27
CA ASN A 34 0.57 10.42 18.01
C ASN A 34 0.20 9.99 16.57
N GLN A 35 1.15 10.08 15.63
CA GLN A 35 0.96 9.71 14.23
C GLN A 35 1.41 8.26 13.94
N MET A 36 2.10 7.61 14.87
CA MET A 36 2.63 6.24 14.72
C MET A 36 1.52 5.21 14.51
N THR A 37 0.43 5.32 15.26
CA THR A 37 -0.75 4.46 15.09
C THR A 37 -1.39 4.66 13.70
N GLY A 38 -1.53 5.90 13.24
CA GLY A 38 -2.08 6.20 11.91
C GLY A 38 -1.21 5.64 10.78
N HIS A 39 0.11 5.81 10.88
CA HIS A 39 1.07 5.24 9.94
C HIS A 39 0.99 3.71 9.87
N ALA A 40 0.88 3.03 11.02
CA ALA A 40 0.76 1.58 11.09
C ALA A 40 -0.55 1.08 10.44
N LEU A 41 -1.67 1.74 10.71
CA LEU A 41 -2.97 1.40 10.10
C LEU A 41 -2.97 1.59 8.58
N LEU A 42 -2.40 2.69 8.09
CA LEU A 42 -2.28 2.94 6.65
C LEU A 42 -1.41 1.88 5.96
N ASN A 43 -0.29 1.48 6.57
CA ASN A 43 0.57 0.44 6.01
C ASN A 43 -0.06 -0.96 6.09
N LEU A 44 -0.87 -1.25 7.11
CA LEU A 44 -1.65 -2.48 7.15
C LEU A 44 -2.66 -2.56 6.00
N LEU A 45 -3.42 -1.48 5.77
CA LEU A 45 -4.33 -1.37 4.63
C LEU A 45 -3.60 -1.52 3.29
N ALA A 46 -2.43 -0.89 3.16
CA ALA A 46 -1.60 -1.02 1.98
C ALA A 46 -1.12 -2.47 1.75
N GLY A 47 -0.73 -3.16 2.81
CA GLY A 47 -0.37 -4.58 2.77
C GLY A 47 -1.51 -5.47 2.29
N ILE A 48 -2.73 -5.22 2.79
CA ILE A 48 -3.94 -5.94 2.34
C ILE A 48 -4.19 -5.68 0.85
N LEU A 49 -4.11 -4.43 0.40
CA LEU A 49 -4.29 -4.06 -1.02
C LEU A 49 -3.26 -4.75 -1.94
N LEU A 50 -1.99 -4.78 -1.54
CA LEU A 50 -0.93 -5.47 -2.27
C LEU A 50 -1.19 -6.99 -2.33
N ALA A 51 -1.59 -7.59 -1.20
CA ALA A 51 -1.91 -9.01 -1.11
C ALA A 51 -3.13 -9.36 -1.98
N THR A 52 -4.20 -8.56 -1.93
CA THR A 52 -5.39 -8.73 -2.76
C THR A 52 -5.06 -8.59 -4.25
N GLY A 53 -4.28 -7.57 -4.64
CA GLY A 53 -3.82 -7.41 -6.02
C GLY A 53 -3.02 -8.62 -6.50
N TRP A 54 -2.17 -9.19 -5.64
CA TRP A 54 -1.40 -10.40 -5.92
C TRP A 54 -2.27 -11.66 -6.06
N LEU A 55 -3.25 -11.85 -5.17
CA LEU A 55 -4.18 -12.98 -5.23
C LEU A 55 -5.04 -12.93 -6.49
N ILE A 56 -5.61 -11.75 -6.81
CA ILE A 56 -6.41 -11.52 -8.02
C ILE A 56 -5.60 -11.77 -9.29
N ARG A 57 -4.28 -11.52 -9.27
CA ARG A 57 -3.40 -11.83 -10.41
C ARG A 57 -3.20 -13.33 -10.63
N LYS A 58 -3.27 -14.13 -9.56
CA LYS A 58 -3.00 -15.58 -9.60
C LYS A 58 -4.21 -16.40 -10.01
N THR A 59 -5.41 -15.95 -9.63
CA THR A 59 -6.70 -16.48 -10.09
C THR A 59 -6.99 -16.06 -11.52
#